data_AF-A0A958XX67-F1
#
_entry.id   AF-A0A958XX67-F1
#
_cell.length_a   1.000
_cell.length_b   1.000
_cell.length_c   1.000
_cell.angle_alpha   90.00
_cell.angle_beta   90.00
_cell.angle_gamma   90.00
#
_symmetry.space_group_name_H-M   'P 1'
#
loop_
_entity.id
_entity.type
_entity.pdbx_description
1 polymer ?
#
loop_
_entity_poly.entity_id
_entity_poly.type
_entity_poly.pdbx_seq_one_letter_code
_entity_poly.pdbx_strand_id
1 'polypeptide(L)'
;MREVLLSCFFVFFVAGLASGQNPLPIGKWRSHLPYRTGKFVTQSEDKVYYSTNFSILEMDKEELSLRFLSKVDGLSNVGIDFIRYNPLSDILMVVYKNTVIDLLKPDGEIVTMSQIKNFSNLIGEKRIYDIYIENDSMVYLAANYGVSKINISANEFVFTTFTGIAVESVHLFGGSIYVATGEGVYRAPSSGVNLDDFGNWRLLGPADGFPQDYKAKAFATFNGALHVGVNDTLWRYEDNRLEFVHYENGSTLEFLSHEGVHLLAGFRPGRIVYFHPDGAQGIVIGNCVETPNYAVEDSKGRLWFGNDRVRGGFRMATGVTQFCDIMEFDSPWSEAAWDMDVANGQLWLATGGLDQTLSARFNSDGFASFIDGQWTIYNRQLRDDLKGPNPNTNDDDPVDFVTILAHPSNGKVFVGSYTEGLIEVDGETITQFIEANSSLQRALGDPRVRVSGLALDEDGNLWVSNNSAPEPLSVRQADGNWRSFAMPGCNENQVFDLAVDDQGYKWMVLGSSSAGVLLFDEGELDDPNDDRCRVFTSNNSELATNNVNCLAADLEGNIWVGTSEGIIIFECGGSAFEPECRGSRRIVEVDGFGAFLLETEEVQTIAVDGANRKWVGTKNG
;
A
#
# COMPACT_ATOMS: atom_id res chain seq x y z
N MET A 1 42.87 29.94 -40.21
CA MET A 1 42.93 29.50 -38.80
C MET A 1 41.59 29.91 -38.20
N ARG A 2 40.58 29.04 -37.98
CA ARG A 2 40.62 27.67 -37.38
C ARG A 2 41.37 27.70 -36.03
N GLU A 3 40.89 27.23 -34.89
CA GLU A 3 39.65 26.55 -34.42
C GLU A 3 39.46 26.95 -32.91
N VAL A 4 38.35 26.78 -32.18
CA VAL A 4 37.04 26.09 -32.35
C VAL A 4 35.96 26.77 -31.47
N LEU A 5 34.66 26.44 -31.60
CA LEU A 5 33.64 26.65 -30.54
C LEU A 5 33.47 25.33 -29.75
N LEU A 6 33.48 25.39 -28.41
CA LEU A 6 33.08 24.26 -27.57
C LEU A 6 31.59 24.41 -27.21
N SER A 7 30.72 23.65 -27.88
CA SER A 7 29.33 23.50 -27.46
C SER A 7 29.24 22.49 -26.32
N CYS A 8 28.69 22.90 -25.18
CA CYS A 8 28.26 21.96 -24.14
C CYS A 8 27.07 21.15 -24.64
N PHE A 9 27.30 19.90 -25.04
CA PHE A 9 26.23 18.96 -25.33
C PHE A 9 25.78 18.30 -24.02
N PHE A 10 24.66 18.76 -23.48
CA PHE A 10 24.03 18.13 -22.32
C PHE A 10 23.35 16.85 -22.79
N VAL A 11 24.05 15.72 -22.69
CA VAL A 11 23.48 14.41 -23.00
C VAL A 11 22.57 14.01 -21.84
N PHE A 12 21.26 14.28 -21.99
CA PHE A 12 20.24 13.58 -21.22
C PHE A 12 20.34 12.10 -21.57
N PHE A 13 20.96 11.31 -20.70
CA PHE A 13 21.02 9.86 -20.86
C PHE A 13 19.69 9.26 -20.40
N VAL A 14 18.67 9.40 -21.26
CA VAL A 14 17.45 8.58 -21.13
C VAL A 14 17.88 7.14 -21.37
N ALA A 15 18.05 6.40 -20.28
CA ALA A 15 18.28 4.97 -20.33
C ALA A 15 17.00 4.31 -20.84
N GLY A 16 16.88 4.25 -22.17
CA GLY A 16 15.86 3.45 -22.84
C GLY A 16 16.11 1.98 -22.55
N LEU A 17 15.56 1.50 -21.43
CA LEU A 17 15.45 0.08 -21.18
C LEU A 17 14.66 -0.51 -22.34
N ALA A 18 15.34 -1.33 -23.14
CA ALA A 18 14.66 -2.17 -24.11
C ALA A 18 13.87 -3.20 -23.32
N SER A 19 12.61 -2.88 -23.00
CA SER A 19 11.65 -3.76 -22.33
C SER A 19 11.28 -4.93 -23.24
N GLY A 20 12.23 -5.85 -23.40
CA GLY A 20 11.95 -7.18 -23.92
C GLY A 20 10.99 -7.84 -22.95
N GLN A 21 9.71 -7.95 -23.36
CA GLN A 21 8.69 -8.68 -22.61
C GLN A 21 9.26 -10.05 -22.26
N ASN A 22 9.50 -10.30 -20.98
CA ASN A 22 9.80 -11.63 -20.49
C ASN A 22 8.44 -12.22 -20.12
N PRO A 23 7.77 -13.00 -20.99
CA PRO A 23 6.43 -13.47 -20.74
C PRO A 23 6.44 -14.32 -19.48
N LEU A 24 5.69 -13.90 -18.47
CA LEU A 24 5.59 -14.61 -17.20
C LEU A 24 5.16 -16.06 -17.48
N PRO A 25 5.99 -17.07 -17.17
CA PRO A 25 5.64 -18.45 -17.52
C PRO A 25 4.34 -18.88 -16.84
N ILE A 26 3.53 -19.68 -17.51
CA ILE A 26 2.25 -20.17 -16.96
C ILE A 26 2.52 -20.85 -15.60
N GLY A 27 1.75 -20.46 -14.58
CA GLY A 27 1.91 -20.93 -13.20
C GLY A 27 3.00 -20.20 -12.38
N LYS A 28 3.59 -19.13 -12.91
CA LYS A 28 4.39 -18.17 -12.14
C LYS A 28 3.54 -16.97 -11.73
N TRP A 29 3.91 -16.38 -10.59
CA TRP A 29 3.34 -15.15 -10.07
C TRP A 29 4.29 -13.98 -10.33
N ARG A 30 3.73 -12.77 -10.48
CA ARG A 30 4.44 -11.50 -10.42
C ARG A 30 3.65 -10.56 -9.52
N SER A 31 4.31 -9.75 -8.71
CA SER A 31 3.68 -8.72 -7.89
C SER A 31 3.86 -7.34 -8.54
N HIS A 32 2.78 -6.58 -8.65
CA HIS A 32 2.82 -5.15 -8.97
C HIS A 32 2.54 -4.38 -7.68
N LEU A 33 3.59 -3.89 -7.03
CA LEU A 33 3.52 -3.20 -5.74
C LEU A 33 3.84 -1.71 -5.91
N PRO A 34 3.28 -0.82 -5.08
CA PRO A 34 3.53 0.62 -5.21
C PRO A 34 4.92 1.00 -4.71
N TYR A 35 5.84 1.29 -5.64
CA TYR A 35 7.21 1.71 -5.35
C TYR A 35 7.32 3.24 -5.28
N ARG A 36 6.50 3.86 -4.41
CA ARG A 36 6.37 5.32 -4.31
C ARG A 36 7.14 5.99 -3.16
N THR A 37 7.62 5.26 -2.16
CA THR A 37 8.51 5.81 -1.11
C THR A 37 9.37 4.73 -0.45
N GLY A 38 10.63 5.05 -0.18
CA GLY A 38 11.50 4.28 0.71
C GLY A 38 11.25 4.70 2.16
N LYS A 39 10.72 3.78 2.98
CA LYS A 39 10.38 4.03 4.38
C LYS A 39 11.56 3.94 5.32
N PHE A 40 12.35 2.87 5.24
CA PHE A 40 13.62 2.75 5.94
C PHE A 40 14.73 2.44 4.94
N VAL A 41 15.97 2.68 5.35
CA VAL A 41 17.16 2.51 4.53
C VAL A 41 18.29 1.92 5.37
N THR A 42 19.10 1.06 4.76
CA THR A 42 20.37 0.52 5.28
C THR A 42 21.26 0.16 4.08
N GLN A 43 22.50 -0.25 4.29
CA GLN A 43 23.46 -0.49 3.20
C GLN A 43 24.45 -1.62 3.53
N SER A 44 24.95 -2.27 2.49
CA SER A 44 26.21 -3.05 2.50
C SER A 44 27.37 -2.16 2.03
N GLU A 45 28.52 -2.74 1.68
CA GLU A 45 29.59 -1.99 0.99
C GLU A 45 29.12 -1.50 -0.39
N ASP A 46 28.54 -2.41 -1.19
CA ASP A 46 28.20 -2.28 -2.61
C ASP A 46 26.74 -1.87 -2.90
N LYS A 47 25.81 -2.06 -1.96
CA LYS A 47 24.36 -1.89 -2.19
C LYS A 47 23.67 -1.05 -1.13
N VAL A 48 22.57 -0.42 -1.53
CA VAL A 48 21.60 0.24 -0.65
C VAL A 48 20.32 -0.57 -0.66
N TYR A 49 19.77 -0.78 0.52
CA TYR A 49 18.50 -1.46 0.73
C TYR A 49 17.49 -0.45 1.26
N TYR A 50 16.33 -0.36 0.61
CA TYR A 50 15.18 0.37 1.12
C TYR A 50 14.02 -0.58 1.39
N SER A 51 13.22 -0.30 2.41
CA SER A 51 11.92 -0.96 2.59
C SER A 51 10.76 -0.09 2.13
N THR A 52 9.70 -0.72 1.61
CA THR A 52 8.35 -0.15 1.55
C THR A 52 7.51 -0.80 2.67
N ASN A 53 6.18 -0.59 2.70
CA ASN A 53 5.31 -1.42 3.54
C ASN A 53 5.29 -2.90 3.09
N PHE A 54 5.60 -3.20 1.82
CA PHE A 54 5.28 -4.48 1.15
C PHE A 54 6.50 -5.29 0.68
N SER A 55 7.66 -4.65 0.58
CA SER A 55 8.81 -5.19 -0.17
C SER A 55 10.13 -4.50 0.20
N ILE A 56 11.24 -5.12 -0.16
CA ILE A 56 12.58 -4.52 -0.18
C ILE A 56 12.93 -4.14 -1.63
N LEU A 57 13.58 -2.98 -1.78
CA LEU A 57 14.36 -2.58 -2.95
C LEU A 57 15.84 -2.76 -2.60
N GLU A 58 16.54 -3.65 -3.30
CA GLU A 58 17.98 -3.78 -3.32
C GLU A 58 18.51 -3.01 -4.55
N MET A 59 19.47 -2.11 -4.36
CA MET A 59 20.03 -1.27 -5.42
C MET A 59 21.56 -1.26 -5.36
N ASP A 60 22.21 -1.55 -6.47
CA ASP A 60 23.66 -1.41 -6.62
C ASP A 60 24.07 0.08 -6.57
N LYS A 61 25.12 0.41 -5.83
CA LYS A 61 25.56 1.80 -5.61
C LYS A 61 26.22 2.46 -6.82
N GLU A 62 26.67 1.70 -7.81
CA GLU A 62 27.46 2.16 -8.95
C GLU A 62 26.69 2.03 -10.27
N GLU A 63 26.08 0.87 -10.51
CA GLU A 63 25.27 0.59 -11.68
C GLU A 63 23.82 1.10 -11.54
N LEU A 64 23.36 1.36 -10.31
CA LEU A 64 21.95 1.65 -9.98
C LEU A 64 20.98 0.56 -10.49
N SER A 65 21.49 -0.67 -10.64
CA SER A 65 20.70 -1.84 -11.01
C SER A 65 19.84 -2.28 -9.82
N LEU A 66 18.60 -2.68 -10.09
CA LEU A 66 17.56 -2.87 -9.07
C LEU A 66 17.11 -4.33 -8.98
N ARG A 67 16.87 -4.78 -7.76
CA ARG A 67 16.17 -6.01 -7.44
C ARG A 67 15.08 -5.74 -6.41
N PHE A 68 13.89 -6.23 -6.67
CA PHE A 68 12.77 -6.17 -5.74
C PHE A 68 12.62 -7.52 -5.04
N LEU A 69 12.29 -7.48 -3.74
CA LEU A 69 11.96 -8.65 -2.94
C LEU A 69 10.63 -8.42 -2.23
N SER A 70 9.63 -9.20 -2.59
CA SER A 70 8.29 -9.20 -2.00
C SER A 70 7.97 -10.57 -1.36
N LYS A 71 6.74 -10.73 -0.89
CA LYS A 71 6.22 -12.04 -0.46
C LYS A 71 6.23 -13.11 -1.58
N VAL A 72 6.13 -12.69 -2.84
CA VAL A 72 6.23 -13.59 -4.01
C VAL A 72 7.66 -14.08 -4.23
N ASP A 73 8.65 -13.28 -3.81
CA ASP A 73 10.09 -13.55 -3.99
C ASP A 73 10.73 -14.27 -2.78
N GLY A 74 9.92 -14.62 -1.77
CA GLY A 74 10.33 -15.44 -0.62
C GLY A 74 10.25 -14.76 0.75
N LEU A 75 9.93 -13.46 0.84
CA LEU A 75 9.66 -12.82 2.13
C LEU A 75 8.44 -13.47 2.81
N SER A 76 8.47 -13.62 4.13
CA SER A 76 7.42 -14.34 4.86
C SER A 76 6.16 -13.50 5.10
N ASN A 77 6.30 -12.18 5.18
CA ASN A 77 5.24 -11.26 5.60
C ASN A 77 5.19 -9.98 4.74
N VAL A 78 4.11 -9.22 4.91
CA VAL A 78 3.98 -7.81 4.53
C VAL A 78 3.85 -6.96 5.80
N GLY A 79 3.93 -5.64 5.67
CA GLY A 79 3.95 -4.72 6.81
C GLY A 79 5.32 -4.68 7.47
N ILE A 80 6.37 -4.44 6.68
CA ILE A 80 7.73 -4.19 7.17
C ILE A 80 7.68 -2.95 8.08
N ASP A 81 8.31 -3.04 9.25
CA ASP A 81 8.49 -1.91 10.17
C ASP A 81 9.81 -1.22 9.82
N PHE A 82 10.95 -1.92 9.88
CA PHE A 82 12.26 -1.41 9.51
C PHE A 82 13.23 -2.52 9.03
N ILE A 83 14.42 -2.11 8.59
CA ILE A 83 15.50 -2.99 8.12
C ILE A 83 16.86 -2.60 8.69
N ARG A 84 17.75 -3.59 8.84
CA ARG A 84 19.14 -3.41 9.29
C ARG A 84 20.06 -4.42 8.61
N TYR A 85 21.16 -3.97 8.01
CA TYR A 85 22.19 -4.83 7.43
C TYR A 85 23.31 -5.10 8.45
N ASN A 86 23.76 -6.35 8.58
CA ASN A 86 24.97 -6.69 9.34
C ASN A 86 26.19 -6.78 8.40
N PRO A 87 27.09 -5.77 8.37
CA PRO A 87 28.24 -5.75 7.47
C PRO A 87 29.37 -6.71 7.86
N LEU A 88 29.20 -7.50 8.92
CA LEU A 88 30.19 -8.50 9.37
C LEU A 88 29.80 -9.93 8.99
N SER A 89 28.56 -10.16 8.56
CA SER A 89 28.05 -11.47 8.10
C SER A 89 27.23 -11.41 6.81
N ASP A 90 27.10 -10.22 6.22
CA ASP A 90 26.33 -9.94 5.00
C ASP A 90 24.85 -10.36 5.07
N ILE A 91 24.26 -10.27 6.27
CA ILE A 91 22.85 -10.59 6.53
C ILE A 91 22.01 -9.32 6.55
N LEU A 92 20.98 -9.23 5.70
CA LEU A 92 19.92 -8.23 5.82
C LEU A 92 18.81 -8.75 6.74
N MET A 93 18.56 -8.04 7.82
CA MET A 93 17.46 -8.30 8.76
C MET A 93 16.24 -7.45 8.37
N VAL A 94 15.11 -8.11 8.08
CA VAL A 94 13.83 -7.48 7.73
C VAL A 94 12.86 -7.69 8.88
N VAL A 95 12.51 -6.61 9.58
CA VAL A 95 11.65 -6.66 10.78
C VAL A 95 10.23 -6.25 10.41
N TYR A 96 9.26 -7.10 10.71
CA TYR A 96 7.84 -6.85 10.46
C TYR A 96 7.12 -6.27 11.68
N LYS A 97 6.07 -5.48 11.45
CA LYS A 97 5.22 -4.90 12.51
C LYS A 97 4.59 -5.97 13.43
N ASN A 98 4.44 -7.20 12.93
CA ASN A 98 3.94 -8.34 13.70
C ASN A 98 5.06 -9.12 14.45
N THR A 99 6.28 -8.57 14.54
CA THR A 99 7.47 -9.11 15.23
C THR A 99 8.06 -10.40 14.66
N VAL A 100 7.68 -10.76 13.43
CA VAL A 100 8.49 -11.68 12.62
C VAL A 100 9.76 -10.94 12.17
N ILE A 101 10.87 -11.66 12.06
CA ILE A 101 12.12 -11.18 11.48
C ILE A 101 12.51 -12.16 10.37
N ASP A 102 12.70 -11.68 9.15
CA ASP A 102 13.36 -12.47 8.09
C ASP A 102 14.85 -12.12 8.04
N LEU A 103 15.69 -13.14 7.94
CA LEU A 103 17.13 -13.03 7.74
C LEU A 103 17.45 -13.44 6.31
N LEU A 104 17.65 -12.45 5.42
CA LEU A 104 18.18 -12.69 4.08
C LEU A 104 19.69 -12.92 4.17
N LYS A 105 20.12 -14.13 3.83
CA LYS A 105 21.51 -14.60 3.87
C LYS A 105 22.25 -14.26 2.57
N PRO A 106 23.60 -14.29 2.54
CA PRO A 106 24.40 -13.88 1.38
C PRO A 106 24.20 -14.75 0.12
N ASP A 107 23.78 -16.00 0.29
CA ASP A 107 23.44 -16.93 -0.80
C ASP A 107 22.02 -16.75 -1.34
N GLY A 108 21.24 -15.86 -0.74
CA GLY A 108 19.84 -15.60 -1.07
C GLY A 108 18.82 -16.44 -0.29
N GLU A 109 19.24 -17.30 0.65
CA GLU A 109 18.31 -17.97 1.56
C GLU A 109 17.59 -16.94 2.47
N ILE A 110 16.29 -17.12 2.69
CA ILE A 110 15.52 -16.32 3.65
C ILE A 110 15.13 -17.22 4.82
N VAL A 111 15.66 -16.92 6.02
CA VAL A 111 15.38 -17.65 7.25
C VAL A 111 14.45 -16.83 8.14
N THR A 112 13.23 -17.32 8.37
CA THR A 112 12.20 -16.64 9.15
C THR A 112 12.26 -16.99 10.64
N MET A 113 12.42 -15.97 11.49
CA MET A 113 12.30 -16.05 12.95
C MET A 113 10.93 -15.54 13.40
N SER A 114 10.13 -16.41 14.03
CA SER A 114 8.78 -16.08 14.51
C SER A 114 8.60 -16.25 16.03
N GLN A 115 9.70 -16.48 16.77
CA GLN A 115 9.67 -16.78 18.21
C GLN A 115 8.97 -15.69 19.03
N ILE A 116 9.25 -14.41 18.79
CA ILE A 116 8.66 -13.27 19.53
C ILE A 116 7.15 -13.22 19.35
N LYS A 117 6.68 -13.29 18.10
CA LYS A 117 5.26 -13.35 17.73
C LYS A 117 4.55 -14.48 18.48
N ASN A 118 5.13 -15.69 18.44
CA ASN A 118 4.55 -16.91 18.98
C ASN A 118 4.69 -17.05 20.51
N PHE A 119 5.48 -16.22 21.19
CA PHE A 119 5.70 -16.31 22.64
C PHE A 119 4.46 -15.88 23.45
N SER A 120 3.63 -16.85 23.85
CA SER A 120 2.33 -16.61 24.51
C SER A 120 2.43 -16.02 25.92
N ASN A 121 3.57 -16.12 26.59
CA ASN A 121 3.73 -15.67 27.98
C ASN A 121 3.88 -14.14 28.11
N LEU A 122 4.02 -13.43 26.98
CA LEU A 122 4.03 -11.98 26.91
C LEU A 122 2.71 -11.50 26.24
N ILE A 123 1.88 -10.81 27.03
CA ILE A 123 0.59 -10.26 26.60
C ILE A 123 0.76 -8.78 26.27
N GLY A 124 0.19 -8.32 25.16
CA GLY A 124 0.23 -6.92 24.72
C GLY A 124 1.13 -6.68 23.52
N GLU A 125 1.53 -5.42 23.31
CA GLU A 125 2.43 -5.03 22.21
C GLU A 125 3.84 -5.60 22.42
N LYS A 126 4.43 -6.11 21.33
CA LYS A 126 5.76 -6.74 21.34
C LYS A 126 6.76 -6.03 20.42
N ARG A 127 6.41 -4.85 19.91
CA ARG A 127 7.12 -4.13 18.84
C ARG A 127 8.61 -4.04 19.13
N ILE A 128 9.40 -4.27 18.09
CA ILE A 128 10.85 -4.07 18.08
C ILE A 128 11.08 -2.66 17.55
N TYR A 129 11.92 -1.87 18.21
CA TYR A 129 12.20 -0.48 17.84
C TYR A 129 13.56 -0.30 17.17
N ASP A 130 14.55 -1.11 17.53
CA ASP A 130 15.92 -1.00 17.01
C ASP A 130 16.67 -2.34 17.07
N ILE A 131 17.73 -2.47 16.26
CA ILE A 131 18.69 -3.57 16.33
C ILE A 131 20.11 -3.01 16.32
N TYR A 132 20.89 -3.36 17.34
CA TYR A 132 22.31 -3.05 17.42
C TYR A 132 23.16 -4.27 17.09
N ILE A 133 24.15 -4.10 16.21
CA ILE A 133 25.04 -5.17 15.76
C ILE A 133 26.29 -5.17 16.65
N GLU A 134 26.56 -6.30 17.31
CA GLU A 134 27.76 -6.48 18.13
C GLU A 134 28.92 -7.11 17.33
N ASN A 135 28.59 -8.07 16.47
CA ASN A 135 29.53 -8.79 15.60
C ASN A 135 28.76 -9.50 14.47
N ASP A 136 29.45 -10.36 13.73
CA ASP A 136 28.93 -11.21 12.65
C ASP A 136 27.69 -12.03 13.05
N SER A 137 27.68 -12.57 14.26
CA SER A 137 26.68 -13.53 14.73
C SER A 137 25.73 -12.95 15.77
N MET A 138 26.13 -11.93 16.54
CA MET A 138 25.36 -11.40 17.67
C MET A 138 24.78 -10.02 17.41
N VAL A 139 23.48 -9.88 17.68
CA VAL A 139 22.76 -8.61 17.67
C VAL A 139 21.94 -8.44 18.95
N TYR A 140 21.66 -7.19 19.34
CA TYR A 140 20.72 -6.85 20.40
C TYR A 140 19.44 -6.28 19.80
N LEU A 141 18.27 -6.71 20.29
CA LEU A 141 16.98 -6.10 19.97
C LEU A 141 16.56 -5.15 21.08
N ALA A 142 16.16 -3.92 20.72
CA ALA A 142 15.37 -3.02 21.55
C ALA A 142 13.88 -3.26 21.27
N ALA A 143 13.06 -3.51 22.29
CA ALA A 143 11.65 -3.83 22.11
C ALA A 143 10.76 -3.33 23.26
N ASN A 144 9.44 -3.35 23.03
CA ASN A 144 8.43 -2.92 24.01
C ASN A 144 8.47 -3.74 25.33
N TYR A 145 8.96 -4.98 25.27
CA TYR A 145 9.10 -5.85 26.43
C TYR A 145 10.44 -5.70 27.18
N GLY A 146 11.41 -4.98 26.60
CA GLY A 146 12.77 -4.86 27.11
C GLY A 146 13.83 -5.08 26.05
N VAL A 147 14.93 -5.74 26.42
CA VAL A 147 16.09 -5.97 25.55
C VAL A 147 16.39 -7.46 25.43
N SER A 148 16.74 -7.91 24.23
CA SER A 148 17.19 -9.29 23.97
C SER A 148 18.53 -9.30 23.25
N LYS A 149 19.32 -10.37 23.41
CA LYS A 149 20.46 -10.68 22.53
C LYS A 149 20.18 -11.94 21.74
N ILE A 150 20.47 -11.91 20.44
CA ILE A 150 20.18 -12.99 19.49
C ILE A 150 21.46 -13.37 18.74
N ASN A 151 21.67 -14.67 18.58
CA ASN A 151 22.61 -15.22 17.62
C ASN A 151 21.89 -15.43 16.28
N ILE A 152 22.13 -14.56 15.30
CA ILE A 152 21.50 -14.60 13.96
C ILE A 152 22.12 -15.64 13.01
N SER A 153 23.20 -16.31 13.41
CA SER A 153 23.75 -17.47 12.71
C SER A 153 23.10 -18.78 13.17
N ALA A 154 22.82 -18.90 14.48
CA ALA A 154 22.11 -20.05 15.07
C ALA A 154 20.58 -19.89 15.06
N ASN A 155 20.07 -18.66 14.90
CA ASN A 155 18.66 -18.26 15.04
C ASN A 155 18.13 -18.45 16.48
N GLU A 156 18.99 -18.25 17.49
CA GLU A 156 18.72 -18.51 18.90
C GLU A 156 18.80 -17.24 19.77
N PHE A 157 17.97 -17.17 20.81
CA PHE A 157 18.06 -16.12 21.83
C PHE A 157 19.12 -16.50 22.87
N VAL A 158 20.03 -15.58 23.15
CA VAL A 158 21.10 -15.74 24.15
C VAL A 158 20.60 -15.33 25.53
N PHE A 159 19.89 -14.20 25.63
CA PHE A 159 19.28 -13.69 26.87
C PHE A 159 18.12 -12.73 26.52
N THR A 160 17.19 -12.52 27.46
CA THR A 160 16.12 -11.53 27.37
C THR A 160 15.86 -10.89 28.73
N THR A 161 16.17 -9.60 28.86
CA THR A 161 15.79 -8.78 30.02
C THR A 161 14.37 -8.26 29.82
N PHE A 162 13.43 -8.71 30.66
CA PHE A 162 12.11 -8.10 30.75
C PHE A 162 12.17 -6.90 31.69
N THR A 163 12.15 -5.70 31.13
CA THR A 163 12.32 -4.43 31.85
C THR A 163 11.01 -3.91 32.46
N GLY A 164 9.87 -4.29 31.89
CA GLY A 164 8.55 -3.68 32.17
C GLY A 164 8.37 -2.28 31.56
N ILE A 165 9.37 -1.77 30.83
CA ILE A 165 9.42 -0.43 30.24
C ILE A 165 9.94 -0.59 28.80
N ALA A 166 9.27 0.02 27.83
CA ALA A 166 9.70 -0.03 26.43
C ALA A 166 11.16 0.45 26.28
N VAL A 167 11.98 -0.37 25.62
CA VAL A 167 13.35 0.00 25.22
C VAL A 167 13.30 0.45 23.76
N GLU A 168 13.57 1.74 23.53
CA GLU A 168 13.47 2.35 22.19
C GLU A 168 14.76 2.20 21.37
N SER A 169 15.93 2.11 22.02
CA SER A 169 17.21 1.81 21.39
C SER A 169 18.17 1.15 22.37
N VAL A 170 19.15 0.40 21.85
CA VAL A 170 20.18 -0.33 22.60
C VAL A 170 21.54 -0.09 21.97
N HIS A 171 22.60 0.07 22.77
CA HIS A 171 23.95 0.34 22.24
C HIS A 171 25.04 -0.20 23.17
N LEU A 172 26.08 -0.79 22.60
CA LEU A 172 27.27 -1.22 23.35
C LEU A 172 28.35 -0.13 23.29
N PHE A 173 28.81 0.35 24.44
CA PHE A 173 29.89 1.34 24.52
C PHE A 173 30.74 1.13 25.79
N GLY A 174 32.06 1.26 25.69
CA GLY A 174 32.96 1.14 26.86
C GLY A 174 32.81 -0.16 27.66
N GLY A 175 32.42 -1.27 27.02
CA GLY A 175 32.15 -2.56 27.70
C GLY A 175 30.85 -2.61 28.51
N SER A 176 29.98 -1.60 28.40
CA SER A 176 28.64 -1.58 29.00
C SER A 176 27.55 -1.54 27.93
N ILE A 177 26.42 -2.19 28.20
CA ILE A 177 25.21 -2.08 27.41
C ILE A 177 24.40 -0.90 27.95
N TYR A 178 23.97 -0.02 27.06
CA TYR A 178 23.08 1.11 27.34
C TYR A 178 21.74 0.83 26.66
N VAL A 179 20.64 1.12 27.35
CA VAL A 179 19.28 1.05 26.78
C VAL A 179 18.54 2.35 27.04
N ALA A 180 17.86 2.85 26.02
CA ALA A 180 17.10 4.09 26.03
C ALA A 180 15.62 3.76 26.28
N THR A 181 15.00 4.44 27.25
CA THR A 181 13.59 4.21 27.61
C THR A 181 12.85 5.52 27.87
N GLY A 182 11.52 5.43 27.96
CA GLY A 182 10.66 6.52 28.40
C GLY A 182 10.86 7.00 29.85
N GLU A 183 11.74 6.35 30.63
CA GLU A 183 12.15 6.74 31.98
C GLU A 183 13.62 7.19 32.09
N GLY A 184 14.39 7.08 30.99
CA GLY A 184 15.80 7.49 30.92
C GLY A 184 16.73 6.41 30.36
N VAL A 185 18.03 6.53 30.63
CA VAL A 185 19.04 5.55 30.21
C VAL A 185 19.33 4.56 31.33
N TYR A 186 19.12 3.27 31.09
CA TYR A 186 19.63 2.20 31.97
C TYR A 186 20.94 1.65 31.41
N ARG A 187 21.87 1.27 32.31
CA ARG A 187 23.19 0.72 31.97
C ARG A 187 23.51 -0.56 32.75
N ALA A 188 24.02 -1.57 32.07
CA ALA A 188 24.56 -2.79 32.67
C ALA A 188 25.95 -3.15 32.09
N PRO A 189 26.85 -3.80 32.84
CA PRO A 189 28.07 -4.39 32.26
C PRO A 189 27.72 -5.44 31.21
N SER A 190 28.43 -5.46 30.08
CA SER A 190 28.19 -6.44 28.99
C SER A 190 28.55 -7.89 29.34
N SER A 191 29.24 -8.12 30.46
CA SER A 191 29.65 -9.42 30.95
C SER A 191 29.84 -9.41 32.47
N GLY A 192 29.89 -10.59 33.09
CA GLY A 192 30.12 -10.75 34.53
C GLY A 192 28.90 -10.50 35.43
N VAL A 193 27.73 -10.21 34.86
CA VAL A 193 26.44 -10.06 35.55
C VAL A 193 25.37 -10.93 34.89
N ASN A 194 24.27 -11.23 35.61
CA ASN A 194 23.10 -11.85 35.00
C ASN A 194 22.26 -10.77 34.29
N LEU A 195 22.30 -10.74 32.96
CA LEU A 195 21.60 -9.72 32.18
C LEU A 195 20.07 -9.92 32.14
N ASP A 196 19.56 -11.15 32.30
CA ASP A 196 18.11 -11.42 32.35
C ASP A 196 17.42 -10.73 33.55
N ASP A 197 18.16 -10.51 34.64
CA ASP A 197 17.69 -9.82 35.83
C ASP A 197 17.84 -8.31 35.70
N PHE A 198 16.71 -7.62 35.52
CA PHE A 198 16.66 -6.16 35.39
C PHE A 198 17.21 -5.42 36.63
N GLY A 199 17.28 -6.07 37.80
CA GLY A 199 17.93 -5.52 38.99
C GLY A 199 19.44 -5.25 38.84
N ASN A 200 20.10 -5.85 37.85
CA ASN A 200 21.51 -5.58 37.52
C ASN A 200 21.69 -4.37 36.58
N TRP A 201 20.60 -3.75 36.13
CA TRP A 201 20.61 -2.56 35.29
C TRP A 201 20.41 -1.31 36.14
N ARG A 202 21.28 -0.32 35.97
CA ARG A 202 21.24 0.92 36.76
C ARG A 202 20.78 2.10 35.90
N LEU A 203 19.67 2.73 36.29
CA LEU A 203 19.24 4.02 35.75
C LEU A 203 20.32 5.08 36.00
N LEU A 204 20.71 5.81 34.95
CA LEU A 204 21.67 6.90 35.03
C LEU A 204 20.95 8.20 35.42
N GLY A 205 21.47 8.90 36.42
CA GLY A 205 20.86 10.14 36.94
C GLY A 205 21.87 11.28 37.15
N PRO A 206 21.58 12.25 38.04
CA PRO A 206 22.45 13.40 38.28
C PRO A 206 23.89 13.07 38.72
N ALA A 207 24.09 11.95 39.41
CA ALA A 207 25.43 11.47 39.78
C ALA A 207 26.26 10.95 38.59
N ASP A 208 25.60 10.66 37.46
CA ASP A 208 26.16 10.13 36.23
C ASP A 208 26.16 11.16 35.09
N GLY A 209 25.78 12.42 35.38
CA GLY A 209 25.71 13.52 34.42
C GLY A 209 24.35 13.72 33.72
N PHE A 210 23.34 12.90 34.04
CA PHE A 210 22.00 12.96 33.44
C PHE A 210 21.03 13.84 34.25
N PRO A 211 19.92 14.34 33.66
CA PRO A 211 18.84 14.98 34.42
C PRO A 211 18.23 14.04 35.47
N GLN A 212 17.43 14.58 36.39
CA GLN A 212 16.68 13.77 37.36
C GLN A 212 15.54 12.98 36.67
N ASP A 213 14.72 13.67 35.89
CA ASP A 213 13.59 13.12 35.15
C ASP A 213 13.78 13.46 33.67
N TYR A 214 13.86 12.43 32.81
CA TYR A 214 14.05 12.60 31.36
C TYR A 214 13.65 11.33 30.61
N LYS A 215 13.48 11.46 29.29
CA LYS A 215 13.33 10.33 28.37
C LYS A 215 14.61 10.15 27.57
N ALA A 216 14.93 8.92 27.19
CA ALA A 216 16.01 8.63 26.26
C ALA A 216 15.44 8.00 24.98
N LYS A 217 16.00 8.35 23.82
CA LYS A 217 15.49 7.91 22.52
C LYS A 217 16.43 6.97 21.76
N ALA A 218 17.58 7.51 21.34
CA ALA A 218 18.46 6.89 20.36
C ALA A 218 19.93 7.06 20.76
N PHE A 219 20.79 6.17 20.26
CA PHE A 219 22.24 6.19 20.48
C PHE A 219 23.03 6.14 19.17
N ALA A 220 24.24 6.66 19.21
CA ALA A 220 25.30 6.35 18.25
C ALA A 220 26.67 6.50 18.92
N THR A 221 27.73 5.88 18.40
CA THR A 221 29.11 6.21 18.79
C THR A 221 29.72 7.09 17.72
N PHE A 222 30.21 8.27 18.10
CA PHE A 222 30.82 9.25 17.19
C PHE A 222 31.96 9.97 17.88
N ASN A 223 33.06 10.21 17.16
CA ASN A 223 34.27 10.89 17.66
C ASN A 223 34.72 10.41 19.07
N GLY A 224 34.80 9.08 19.25
CA GLY A 224 35.22 8.43 20.50
C GLY A 224 34.18 8.37 21.62
N ALA A 225 33.05 9.09 21.54
CA ALA A 225 32.06 9.22 22.61
C ALA A 225 30.69 8.61 22.24
N LEU A 226 29.92 8.23 23.27
CA LEU A 226 28.52 7.86 23.10
C LEU A 226 27.70 9.14 22.89
N HIS A 227 26.90 9.20 21.83
CA HIS A 227 25.93 10.24 21.61
C HIS A 227 24.54 9.68 21.95
N VAL A 228 23.72 10.50 22.62
CA VAL A 228 22.42 10.08 23.16
C VAL A 228 21.37 11.18 22.95
N GLY A 229 20.19 10.77 22.51
CA GLY A 229 19.00 11.60 22.55
C GLY A 229 18.39 11.62 23.95
N VAL A 230 18.37 12.79 24.61
CA VAL A 230 17.72 13.00 25.91
C VAL A 230 16.65 14.07 25.77
N ASN A 231 15.40 13.65 25.99
CA ASN A 231 14.21 14.35 25.51
C ASN A 231 14.37 14.64 24.00
N ASP A 232 14.23 15.90 23.57
CA ASP A 232 14.33 16.31 22.17
C ASP A 232 15.75 16.77 21.76
N THR A 233 16.73 16.64 22.65
CA THR A 233 18.08 17.21 22.51
C THR A 233 19.12 16.12 22.30
N LEU A 234 20.06 16.35 21.39
CA LEU A 234 21.26 15.54 21.21
C LEU A 234 22.36 15.96 22.19
N TRP A 235 22.90 14.97 22.90
CA TRP A 235 24.01 15.14 23.83
C TRP A 235 25.16 14.18 23.49
N ARG A 236 26.39 14.62 23.81
CA ARG A 236 27.60 13.81 23.84
C ARG A 236 27.85 13.37 25.29
N TYR A 237 28.13 12.08 25.48
CA TYR A 237 28.35 11.45 26.78
C TYR A 237 29.73 10.81 26.86
N GLU A 238 30.54 11.32 27.78
CA GLU A 238 31.92 10.86 28.06
C GLU A 238 32.24 11.15 29.53
N ASP A 239 33.02 10.29 30.19
CA ASP A 239 33.49 10.48 31.58
C ASP A 239 32.42 10.90 32.62
N ASN A 240 31.20 10.36 32.48
CA ASN A 240 30.01 10.71 33.28
C ASN A 240 29.59 12.19 33.17
N ARG A 241 29.85 12.84 32.02
CA ARG A 241 29.39 14.18 31.67
C ARG A 241 28.52 14.14 30.41
N LEU A 242 27.36 14.78 30.46
CA LEU A 242 26.61 15.17 29.26
C LEU A 242 27.06 16.55 28.79
N GLU A 243 27.33 16.66 27.50
CA GLU A 243 27.67 17.89 26.78
C GLU A 243 26.59 18.15 25.73
N PHE A 244 26.04 19.36 25.71
CA PHE A 244 25.04 19.75 24.72
C PHE A 244 25.67 19.73 23.31
N VAL A 245 24.98 19.11 22.35
CA VAL A 245 25.38 19.11 20.93
C VAL A 245 24.39 19.93 20.11
N HIS A 246 23.10 19.55 20.11
CA HIS A 246 22.08 20.20 19.25
C HIS A 246 20.64 19.97 19.72
N TYR A 247 19.72 20.87 19.33
CA TYR A 247 18.27 20.74 19.51
C TYR A 247 17.54 21.42 18.35
N GLU A 248 16.46 20.80 17.84
CA GLU A 248 15.59 21.36 16.80
C GLU A 248 14.26 21.85 17.40
N ASN A 249 13.97 23.14 17.25
CA ASN A 249 12.79 23.71 17.90
C ASN A 249 11.47 23.27 17.27
N GLY A 250 10.66 22.54 18.05
CA GLY A 250 9.37 22.01 17.63
C GLY A 250 9.44 20.63 16.95
N SER A 251 10.58 19.95 17.06
CA SER A 251 10.80 18.60 16.53
C SER A 251 11.38 17.69 17.60
N THR A 252 10.93 16.44 17.65
CA THR A 252 11.50 15.38 18.49
C THR A 252 12.72 14.77 17.79
N LEU A 253 13.78 14.43 18.52
CA LEU A 253 14.87 13.60 18.00
C LEU A 253 14.38 12.15 17.94
N GLU A 254 14.56 11.48 16.80
CA GLU A 254 14.01 10.13 16.58
C GLU A 254 15.07 9.06 16.36
N PHE A 255 16.13 9.36 15.62
CA PHE A 255 17.24 8.43 15.39
C PHE A 255 18.59 9.14 15.32
N LEU A 256 19.63 8.34 15.58
CA LEU A 256 21.02 8.66 15.29
C LEU A 256 21.59 7.57 14.37
N SER A 257 22.47 7.95 13.46
CA SER A 257 23.22 7.02 12.61
C SER A 257 24.61 7.56 12.31
N HIS A 258 25.60 6.67 12.24
CA HIS A 258 26.99 7.00 11.93
C HIS A 258 27.63 5.80 11.24
N GLU A 259 27.55 5.80 9.91
CA GLU A 259 28.10 4.77 9.02
C GLU A 259 29.18 5.33 8.07
N GLY A 260 29.17 6.65 7.84
CA GLY A 260 30.15 7.37 7.03
C GLY A 260 31.06 8.27 7.87
N VAL A 261 31.33 9.48 7.39
CA VAL A 261 32.18 10.48 8.07
C VAL A 261 31.36 11.27 9.10
N HIS A 262 30.07 11.45 8.85
CA HIS A 262 29.17 12.27 9.66
C HIS A 262 28.34 11.44 10.63
N LEU A 263 28.14 11.97 11.84
CA LEU A 263 26.97 11.61 12.64
C LEU A 263 25.76 12.31 12.03
N LEU A 264 24.69 11.57 11.76
CA LEU A 264 23.41 12.07 11.31
C LEU A 264 22.38 11.96 12.44
N ALA A 265 21.62 13.02 12.68
CA ALA A 265 20.52 13.06 13.64
C ALA A 265 19.22 13.44 12.94
N GLY A 266 18.21 12.58 13.00
CA GLY A 266 16.91 12.78 12.37
C GLY A 266 15.84 13.27 13.34
N PHE A 267 15.14 14.33 12.98
CA PHE A 267 14.12 14.97 13.81
C PHE A 267 12.73 14.96 13.15
N ARG A 268 11.64 14.75 13.90
CA ARG A 268 10.25 14.71 13.40
C ARG A 268 9.30 15.67 14.13
N PRO A 269 8.29 16.26 13.44
CA PRO A 269 8.36 16.59 12.02
C PRO A 269 9.56 17.52 11.79
N GLY A 270 10.32 17.33 10.73
CA GLY A 270 11.60 18.02 10.61
C GLY A 270 12.50 17.51 9.50
N ARG A 271 13.77 17.33 9.85
CA ARG A 271 14.91 17.25 8.93
C ARG A 271 16.03 16.42 9.53
N ILE A 272 17.11 16.25 8.77
CA ILE A 272 18.34 15.62 9.24
C ILE A 272 19.41 16.70 9.45
N VAL A 273 20.09 16.62 10.59
CA VAL A 273 21.25 17.45 10.95
C VAL A 273 22.49 16.57 10.92
N TYR A 274 23.56 17.04 10.29
CA TYR A 274 24.85 16.35 10.21
C TYR A 274 25.88 17.00 11.14
N PHE A 275 26.80 16.19 11.65
CA PHE A 275 27.94 16.61 12.47
C PHE A 275 29.21 15.94 11.94
N HIS A 276 30.24 16.73 11.63
CA HIS A 276 31.52 16.28 11.11
C HIS A 276 32.59 16.27 12.23
N PRO A 277 33.61 15.38 12.19
CA PRO A 277 34.57 15.23 13.30
C PRO A 277 35.42 16.47 13.63
N ASP A 278 35.53 17.45 12.73
CA ASP A 278 36.20 18.73 12.99
C ASP A 278 35.32 19.76 13.72
N GLY A 279 34.06 19.42 14.00
CA GLY A 279 33.09 20.29 14.67
C GLY A 279 32.18 21.08 13.71
N ALA A 280 32.35 20.98 12.39
CA ALA A 280 31.38 21.50 11.44
C ALA A 280 30.05 20.74 11.57
N GLN A 281 28.93 21.47 11.50
CA GLN A 281 27.59 20.89 11.56
C GLN A 281 26.62 21.71 10.70
N GLY A 282 25.52 21.09 10.30
CA GLY A 282 24.50 21.78 9.52
C GLY A 282 23.27 20.93 9.23
N ILE A 283 22.31 21.55 8.56
CA ILE A 283 21.10 20.87 8.07
C ILE A 283 21.42 20.29 6.68
N VAL A 284 21.02 19.04 6.44
CA VAL A 284 21.08 18.45 5.09
C VAL A 284 20.16 19.24 4.16
N ILE A 285 20.74 19.80 3.08
CA ILE A 285 20.11 20.84 2.28
C ILE A 285 18.91 20.32 1.46
N GLY A 286 17.87 21.16 1.30
CA GLY A 286 16.86 20.98 0.24
C GLY A 286 15.53 20.37 0.65
N ASN A 287 15.20 20.26 1.94
CA ASN A 287 13.96 19.62 2.43
C ASN A 287 13.77 18.20 1.87
N CYS A 288 14.86 17.43 1.79
CA CYS A 288 14.90 16.06 1.31
C CYS A 288 13.84 15.15 1.93
N VAL A 289 13.54 15.36 3.21
CA VAL A 289 12.65 14.59 4.05
C VAL A 289 11.89 15.53 4.98
N GLU A 290 10.64 15.20 5.29
CA GLU A 290 9.78 15.94 6.24
C GLU A 290 9.54 15.12 7.51
N THR A 291 9.52 13.78 7.38
CA THR A 291 9.31 12.84 8.48
C THR A 291 10.34 11.70 8.41
N PRO A 292 11.63 12.02 8.59
CA PRO A 292 12.70 11.04 8.42
C PRO A 292 12.57 9.89 9.42
N ASN A 293 12.65 8.67 8.90
CA ASN A 293 12.62 7.42 9.66
C ASN A 293 14.03 6.89 9.95
N TYR A 294 14.92 6.99 8.95
CA TYR A 294 16.34 6.67 9.07
C TYR A 294 17.12 7.31 7.92
N ALA A 295 18.44 7.40 8.06
CA ALA A 295 19.33 7.79 6.97
C ALA A 295 20.71 7.16 7.14
N VAL A 296 21.41 6.92 6.03
CA VAL A 296 22.77 6.37 6.03
C VAL A 296 23.68 7.19 5.11
N GLU A 297 24.96 7.28 5.46
CA GLU A 297 26.01 7.87 4.62
C GLU A 297 26.94 6.76 4.12
N ASP A 298 27.20 6.71 2.82
CA ASP A 298 28.11 5.72 2.23
C ASP A 298 29.58 6.17 2.22
N SER A 299 30.48 5.27 1.81
CA SER A 299 31.93 5.51 1.74
C SER A 299 32.37 6.61 0.77
N LYS A 300 31.44 7.14 -0.05
CA LYS A 300 31.66 8.29 -0.95
C LYS A 300 31.05 9.59 -0.41
N GLY A 301 30.46 9.56 0.78
CA GLY A 301 29.76 10.70 1.38
C GLY A 301 28.36 10.94 0.81
N ARG A 302 27.80 9.98 0.06
CA ARG A 302 26.41 10.08 -0.43
C ARG A 302 25.45 9.69 0.69
N LEU A 303 24.35 10.42 0.79
CA LEU A 303 23.30 10.19 1.78
C LEU A 303 22.11 9.49 1.16
N TRP A 304 21.52 8.52 1.86
CA TRP A 304 20.34 7.78 1.44
C TRP A 304 19.27 7.86 2.54
N PHE A 305 18.00 8.06 2.18
CA PHE A 305 16.97 8.52 3.14
C PHE A 305 15.69 7.67 3.20
N GLY A 306 15.33 7.18 4.38
CA GLY A 306 14.03 6.57 4.69
C GLY A 306 13.04 7.58 5.29
N ASN A 307 11.78 7.58 4.84
CA ASN A 307 10.81 8.64 5.16
C ASN A 307 9.34 8.19 5.00
N ASP A 308 8.44 8.74 5.84
CA ASP A 308 6.98 8.50 5.77
C ASP A 308 6.19 9.53 4.92
N ARG A 309 6.75 10.69 4.54
CA ARG A 309 6.03 11.87 3.96
C ARG A 309 7.02 12.85 3.27
N VAL A 310 6.88 13.41 2.05
CA VAL A 310 5.75 13.69 1.12
C VAL A 310 6.26 13.59 -0.35
N ARG A 311 5.38 13.23 -1.30
CA ARG A 311 5.57 13.25 -2.78
C ARG A 311 6.66 12.31 -3.34
N GLY A 312 6.19 11.19 -3.90
CA GLY A 312 6.79 10.36 -4.94
C GLY A 312 8.31 10.23 -5.01
N GLY A 313 8.84 9.07 -4.62
CA GLY A 313 10.17 8.60 -4.97
C GLY A 313 11.08 8.29 -3.78
N PHE A 314 12.05 7.41 -4.04
CA PHE A 314 13.17 7.09 -3.17
C PHE A 314 14.19 8.23 -3.27
N ARG A 315 14.87 8.58 -2.17
CA ARG A 315 15.65 9.82 -2.09
C ARG A 315 17.08 9.58 -1.66
N MET A 316 17.98 10.30 -2.32
CA MET A 316 19.40 10.34 -2.00
C MET A 316 19.97 11.76 -2.20
N ALA A 317 21.16 12.03 -1.68
CA ALA A 317 21.95 13.23 -2.00
C ALA A 317 23.40 12.84 -2.24
N THR A 318 24.08 13.55 -3.12
CA THR A 318 25.52 13.33 -3.39
C THR A 318 26.45 13.92 -2.33
N GLY A 319 25.90 14.54 -1.28
CA GLY A 319 26.61 15.00 -0.08
C GLY A 319 25.73 15.86 0.83
N VAL A 320 26.17 16.11 2.06
CA VAL A 320 25.42 16.89 3.08
C VAL A 320 25.03 18.33 2.66
N THR A 321 25.72 18.90 1.66
CA THR A 321 25.44 20.24 1.10
C THR A 321 24.75 20.22 -0.26
N GLN A 322 24.43 19.05 -0.81
CA GLN A 322 23.79 18.92 -2.12
C GLN A 322 22.27 18.81 -1.96
N PHE A 323 21.53 19.19 -3.02
CA PHE A 323 20.10 18.91 -3.09
C PHE A 323 19.88 17.41 -3.25
N CYS A 324 18.70 16.93 -2.83
CA CYS A 324 18.33 15.54 -3.01
C CYS A 324 17.80 15.23 -4.40
N ASP A 325 18.32 14.15 -4.97
CA ASP A 325 17.78 13.48 -6.14
C ASP A 325 16.58 12.61 -5.73
N ILE A 326 15.63 12.48 -6.66
CA ILE A 326 14.42 11.67 -6.50
C ILE A 326 14.47 10.56 -7.56
N MET A 327 14.41 9.32 -7.09
CA MET A 327 14.34 8.11 -7.91
C MET A 327 12.90 7.59 -7.88
N GLU A 328 12.23 7.59 -9.03
CA GLU A 328 10.92 6.97 -9.20
C GLU A 328 11.05 5.66 -9.99
N PHE A 329 10.20 4.68 -9.67
CA PHE A 329 10.18 3.38 -10.32
C PHE A 329 8.81 3.10 -10.93
N ASP A 330 8.81 2.50 -12.11
CA ASP A 330 7.62 2.09 -12.86
C ASP A 330 6.77 1.12 -12.03
N SER A 331 5.63 1.61 -11.55
CA SER A 331 4.81 0.93 -10.54
C SER A 331 3.40 1.53 -10.43
N PRO A 332 2.40 0.78 -9.93
CA PRO A 332 1.11 1.35 -9.59
C PRO A 332 1.25 2.40 -8.49
N TRP A 333 0.33 3.36 -8.45
CA TRP A 333 0.41 4.49 -7.54
C TRP A 333 0.18 4.09 -6.07
N SER A 334 -0.74 3.18 -5.78
CA SER A 334 -0.98 2.66 -4.44
C SER A 334 -1.47 1.21 -4.48
N GLU A 335 -1.58 0.60 -3.31
CA GLU A 335 -2.17 -0.73 -3.11
C GLU A 335 -3.70 -0.73 -3.18
N ALA A 336 -4.35 0.44 -3.30
CA ALA A 336 -5.80 0.62 -3.21
C ALA A 336 -6.54 0.25 -4.51
N ALA A 337 -6.16 -0.87 -5.12
CA ALA A 337 -6.86 -1.49 -6.24
C ALA A 337 -8.30 -1.84 -5.82
N TRP A 338 -9.29 -1.19 -6.42
CA TRP A 338 -10.70 -1.48 -6.16
C TRP A 338 -11.32 -2.34 -7.26
N ASP A 339 -11.11 -1.95 -8.53
CA ASP A 339 -11.62 -2.66 -9.71
C ASP A 339 -10.57 -2.67 -10.83
N MET A 340 -10.60 -3.67 -11.70
CA MET A 340 -9.67 -3.81 -12.83
C MET A 340 -10.29 -4.53 -14.02
N ASP A 341 -9.91 -4.10 -15.22
CA ASP A 341 -10.34 -4.71 -16.48
C ASP A 341 -9.17 -4.90 -17.45
N VAL A 342 -9.30 -5.87 -18.36
CA VAL A 342 -8.26 -6.28 -19.31
C VAL A 342 -8.83 -6.43 -20.72
N ALA A 343 -8.56 -5.44 -21.57
CA ALA A 343 -8.92 -5.48 -22.99
C ALA A 343 -7.68 -5.33 -23.88
N ASN A 344 -7.61 -6.07 -24.99
CA ASN A 344 -6.54 -5.98 -26.00
C ASN A 344 -5.09 -6.08 -25.45
N GLY A 345 -4.89 -6.81 -24.36
CA GLY A 345 -3.58 -6.95 -23.69
C GLY A 345 -3.17 -5.78 -22.80
N GLN A 346 -4.04 -4.78 -22.64
CA GLN A 346 -3.90 -3.67 -21.70
C GLN A 346 -4.61 -4.02 -20.39
N LEU A 347 -3.97 -3.76 -19.25
CA LEU A 347 -4.63 -3.79 -17.94
C LEU A 347 -4.97 -2.36 -17.54
N TRP A 348 -6.18 -2.14 -17.03
CA TRP A 348 -6.63 -0.88 -16.46
C TRP A 348 -7.11 -1.11 -15.03
N LEU A 349 -6.85 -0.14 -14.14
CA LEU A 349 -7.03 -0.26 -12.70
C LEU A 349 -7.67 1.01 -12.12
N ALA A 350 -8.83 0.90 -11.49
CA ALA A 350 -9.40 1.94 -10.64
C ALA A 350 -8.80 1.89 -9.23
N THR A 351 -8.40 3.05 -8.69
CA THR A 351 -7.96 3.15 -7.29
C THR A 351 -8.89 4.05 -6.48
N GLY A 352 -9.48 3.48 -5.45
CA GLY A 352 -10.55 4.09 -4.67
C GLY A 352 -10.84 3.32 -3.41
N GLY A 353 -11.87 3.72 -2.68
CA GLY A 353 -12.35 2.90 -1.56
C GLY A 353 -13.62 3.42 -0.94
N LEU A 354 -14.57 2.52 -0.70
CA LEU A 354 -15.75 2.80 0.12
C LEU A 354 -15.59 2.20 1.51
N ASP A 355 -16.13 2.84 2.53
CA ASP A 355 -16.25 2.25 3.86
C ASP A 355 -17.36 1.18 3.93
N GLN A 356 -17.53 0.57 5.11
CA GLN A 356 -18.54 -0.49 5.35
C GLN A 356 -20.00 -0.01 5.23
N THR A 357 -20.24 1.29 5.02
CA THR A 357 -21.55 1.90 4.81
C THR A 357 -21.76 2.38 3.37
N LEU A 358 -20.87 1.97 2.45
CA LEU A 358 -20.80 2.45 1.06
C LEU A 358 -20.64 3.98 0.97
N SER A 359 -19.88 4.57 1.89
CA SER A 359 -19.49 5.98 1.87
C SER A 359 -18.07 6.16 1.29
N ALA A 360 -17.91 7.18 0.45
CA ALA A 360 -16.62 7.62 -0.11
C ALA A 360 -15.56 7.87 0.99
N ARG A 361 -14.33 7.40 0.77
CA ARG A 361 -13.16 7.66 1.63
C ARG A 361 -12.31 8.85 1.15
N PHE A 362 -12.67 9.43 0.01
CA PHE A 362 -11.99 10.53 -0.69
C PHE A 362 -10.55 10.17 -1.11
N ASN A 363 -10.34 8.93 -1.60
CA ASN A 363 -9.06 8.54 -2.15
C ASN A 363 -8.80 9.26 -3.49
N SER A 364 -7.70 10.01 -3.57
CA SER A 364 -7.29 10.81 -4.74
C SER A 364 -6.11 10.22 -5.51
N ASP A 365 -5.81 8.93 -5.29
CA ASP A 365 -4.77 8.17 -5.99
C ASP A 365 -5.03 8.03 -7.51
N GLY A 366 -6.31 8.00 -7.91
CA GLY A 366 -6.76 8.08 -9.31
C GLY A 366 -7.08 6.74 -9.95
N PHE A 367 -6.64 6.56 -11.19
CA PHE A 367 -6.65 5.27 -11.89
C PHE A 367 -5.35 5.09 -12.68
N ALA A 368 -5.11 3.89 -13.18
CA ALA A 368 -3.86 3.55 -13.86
C ALA A 368 -4.07 2.60 -15.03
N SER A 369 -3.14 2.62 -15.98
CA SER A 369 -3.01 1.59 -17.02
C SER A 369 -1.65 0.91 -16.92
N PHE A 370 -1.59 -0.35 -17.34
CA PHE A 370 -0.36 -1.11 -17.57
C PHE A 370 -0.37 -1.64 -18.99
N ILE A 371 0.39 -0.97 -19.87
CA ILE A 371 0.40 -1.18 -21.32
C ILE A 371 1.85 -1.38 -21.77
N ASP A 372 2.09 -2.38 -22.62
CA ASP A 372 3.43 -2.75 -23.14
C ASP A 372 4.54 -2.92 -22.07
N GLY A 373 4.13 -3.22 -20.83
CA GLY A 373 5.03 -3.40 -19.70
C GLY A 373 5.35 -2.14 -18.91
N GLN A 374 4.60 -1.04 -19.08
CA GLN A 374 4.78 0.24 -18.38
C GLN A 374 3.49 0.71 -17.70
N TRP A 375 3.60 1.27 -16.50
CA TRP A 375 2.50 1.92 -15.79
C TRP A 375 2.34 3.38 -16.22
N THR A 376 1.09 3.79 -16.48
CA THR A 376 0.71 5.21 -16.58
C THR A 376 -0.32 5.52 -15.51
N ILE A 377 -0.09 6.59 -14.74
CA ILE A 377 -0.97 7.01 -13.63
C ILE A 377 -1.78 8.24 -14.04
N TYR A 378 -3.09 8.21 -13.78
CA TYR A 378 -4.04 9.26 -14.09
C TYR A 378 -4.67 9.76 -12.78
N ASN A 379 -4.21 10.89 -12.28
CA ASN A 379 -4.79 11.54 -11.09
C ASN A 379 -4.63 13.06 -11.15
N ARG A 380 -5.33 13.75 -10.23
CA ARG A 380 -5.34 15.23 -10.13
C ARG A 380 -3.97 15.91 -9.96
N GLN A 381 -2.93 15.16 -9.56
CA GLN A 381 -1.57 15.68 -9.41
C GLN A 381 -0.81 15.70 -10.75
N LEU A 382 -1.21 14.83 -11.68
CA LEU A 382 -0.55 14.59 -12.96
C LEU A 382 -1.38 15.06 -14.17
N ARG A 383 -2.70 15.21 -14.02
CA ARG A 383 -3.64 15.61 -15.07
C ARG A 383 -4.51 16.77 -14.60
N ASP A 384 -4.48 17.88 -15.34
CA ASP A 384 -5.40 19.01 -15.11
C ASP A 384 -6.85 18.65 -15.48
N ASP A 385 -7.05 17.70 -16.40
CA ASP A 385 -8.37 17.19 -16.81
C ASP A 385 -9.09 16.40 -15.70
N LEU A 386 -8.38 16.03 -14.63
CA LEU A 386 -8.91 15.36 -13.43
C LEU A 386 -8.98 16.32 -12.24
N LYS A 387 -9.00 17.62 -12.51
CA LYS A 387 -9.47 18.64 -11.58
C LYS A 387 -10.90 19.00 -11.95
N GLY A 388 -11.75 19.15 -10.93
CA GLY A 388 -13.15 19.47 -11.09
C GLY A 388 -13.40 20.82 -11.77
N PRO A 389 -14.66 21.13 -12.09
CA PRO A 389 -15.07 22.39 -12.71
C PRO A 389 -14.50 23.66 -12.04
N ASN A 390 -14.20 23.63 -10.74
CA ASN A 390 -13.53 24.69 -9.99
C ASN A 390 -12.06 24.32 -9.62
N PRO A 391 -11.07 24.62 -10.47
CA PRO A 391 -9.66 24.27 -10.21
C PRO A 391 -9.00 25.03 -9.04
N ASN A 392 -9.74 25.87 -8.31
CA ASN A 392 -9.27 26.56 -7.11
C ASN A 392 -9.53 25.79 -5.81
N THR A 393 -10.40 24.78 -5.86
CA THR A 393 -10.71 23.90 -4.73
C THR A 393 -10.45 22.44 -5.12
N ASN A 394 -11.00 21.48 -4.37
CA ASN A 394 -10.81 20.05 -4.59
C ASN A 394 -12.02 19.23 -4.10
N ASP A 395 -13.15 19.91 -3.90
CA ASP A 395 -14.42 19.39 -3.39
C ASP A 395 -15.33 18.87 -4.52
N ASP A 396 -15.01 19.23 -5.77
CA ASP A 396 -15.62 18.77 -7.02
C ASP A 396 -14.65 17.97 -7.91
N ASP A 397 -13.50 17.54 -7.36
CA ASP A 397 -12.59 16.62 -8.06
C ASP A 397 -13.16 15.18 -8.06
N PRO A 398 -13.06 14.43 -9.17
CA PRO A 398 -13.40 13.01 -9.19
C PRO A 398 -12.39 12.23 -8.33
N VAL A 399 -12.91 11.57 -7.28
CA VAL A 399 -12.15 10.75 -6.32
C VAL A 399 -12.93 9.47 -6.01
N ASP A 400 -12.26 8.50 -5.36
CA ASP A 400 -12.75 7.13 -5.19
C ASP A 400 -13.24 6.52 -6.51
N PHE A 401 -12.29 6.21 -7.39
CA PHE A 401 -12.57 5.43 -8.60
C PHE A 401 -12.84 3.99 -8.19
N VAL A 402 -14.06 3.52 -8.42
CA VAL A 402 -14.60 2.25 -7.88
C VAL A 402 -15.18 1.31 -8.95
N THR A 403 -15.07 1.68 -10.22
CA THR A 403 -15.34 0.78 -11.35
C THR A 403 -14.52 1.21 -12.57
N ILE A 404 -14.08 0.26 -13.39
CA ILE A 404 -13.38 0.52 -14.65
C ILE A 404 -13.74 -0.50 -15.73
N LEU A 405 -13.98 -0.02 -16.95
CA LEU A 405 -14.30 -0.85 -18.11
C LEU A 405 -13.48 -0.40 -19.32
N ALA A 406 -12.67 -1.29 -19.87
CA ALA A 406 -11.88 -1.09 -21.07
C ALA A 406 -12.63 -1.64 -22.29
N HIS A 407 -13.08 -0.75 -23.18
CA HIS A 407 -13.97 -1.13 -24.27
C HIS A 407 -13.27 -2.09 -25.26
N PRO A 408 -13.86 -3.26 -25.56
CA PRO A 408 -13.14 -4.39 -26.17
C PRO A 408 -12.64 -4.13 -27.61
N SER A 409 -13.27 -3.22 -28.36
CA SER A 409 -13.00 -3.04 -29.80
C SER A 409 -12.57 -1.64 -30.28
N ASN A 410 -12.68 -0.59 -29.46
CA ASN A 410 -12.41 0.80 -29.89
C ASN A 410 -11.31 1.53 -29.10
N GLY A 411 -10.80 0.92 -28.01
CA GLY A 411 -9.69 1.47 -27.22
C GLY A 411 -10.08 2.55 -26.20
N LYS A 412 -11.37 2.90 -26.07
CA LYS A 412 -11.86 3.77 -25.00
C LYS A 412 -11.85 3.04 -23.66
N VAL A 413 -11.68 3.80 -22.57
CA VAL A 413 -11.81 3.28 -21.21
C VAL A 413 -12.73 4.18 -20.40
N PHE A 414 -13.63 3.56 -19.64
CA PHE A 414 -14.62 4.24 -18.82
C PHE A 414 -14.28 3.98 -17.35
N VAL A 415 -14.25 5.02 -16.51
CA VAL A 415 -13.87 4.93 -15.10
C VAL A 415 -14.89 5.66 -14.23
N GLY A 416 -15.58 4.95 -13.35
CA GLY A 416 -16.60 5.51 -12.47
C GLY A 416 -16.00 6.01 -11.16
N SER A 417 -16.28 7.27 -10.81
CA SER A 417 -15.95 7.85 -9.50
C SER A 417 -17.20 7.87 -8.60
N TYR A 418 -16.99 7.66 -7.31
CA TYR A 418 -18.07 7.70 -6.32
C TYR A 418 -18.36 9.11 -5.77
N THR A 419 -17.75 10.15 -6.35
CA THR A 419 -18.04 11.56 -6.03
C THR A 419 -18.58 12.34 -7.23
N GLU A 420 -17.87 12.30 -8.35
CA GLU A 420 -18.07 13.24 -9.47
C GLU A 420 -18.19 12.52 -10.84
N GLY A 421 -19.05 11.51 -10.91
CA GLY A 421 -19.53 10.93 -12.17
C GLY A 421 -18.59 9.98 -12.88
N LEU A 422 -18.69 9.96 -14.21
CA LEU A 422 -17.98 9.02 -15.10
C LEU A 422 -16.87 9.73 -15.87
N ILE A 423 -15.71 9.09 -16.02
CA ILE A 423 -14.62 9.52 -16.89
C ILE A 423 -14.57 8.63 -18.14
N GLU A 424 -14.48 9.21 -19.33
CA GLU A 424 -14.07 8.53 -20.57
C GLU A 424 -12.64 8.93 -20.92
N VAL A 425 -11.78 7.95 -21.19
CA VAL A 425 -10.43 8.11 -21.71
C VAL A 425 -10.43 7.65 -23.17
N ASP A 426 -10.02 8.53 -24.08
CA ASP A 426 -9.91 8.26 -25.52
C ASP A 426 -8.54 8.76 -25.99
N GLY A 427 -7.57 7.84 -26.02
CA GLY A 427 -6.15 8.17 -26.23
C GLY A 427 -5.60 9.08 -25.13
N GLU A 428 -5.21 10.31 -25.50
CA GLU A 428 -4.76 11.33 -24.54
C GLU A 428 -5.91 12.16 -23.95
N THR A 429 -7.09 12.16 -24.58
CA THR A 429 -8.25 12.96 -24.15
C THR A 429 -8.96 12.29 -22.98
N ILE A 430 -9.28 13.10 -21.97
CA ILE A 430 -10.08 12.71 -20.81
C ILE A 430 -11.34 13.58 -20.82
N THR A 431 -12.52 12.95 -20.77
CA THR A 431 -13.82 13.63 -20.73
C THR A 431 -14.57 13.22 -19.48
N GLN A 432 -15.04 14.19 -18.69
CA GLN A 432 -15.88 13.95 -17.53
C GLN A 432 -17.37 14.10 -17.88
N PHE A 433 -18.17 13.13 -17.44
CA PHE A 433 -19.63 13.12 -17.53
C PHE A 433 -20.26 13.20 -16.14
N ILE A 434 -21.08 14.23 -15.94
CA ILE A 434 -21.81 14.60 -14.73
C ILE A 434 -23.24 15.01 -15.11
N GLU A 435 -24.06 15.43 -14.15
CA GLU A 435 -25.46 15.81 -14.40
C GLU A 435 -25.63 17.04 -15.31
N ALA A 436 -24.56 17.81 -15.52
CA ALA A 436 -24.56 18.97 -16.42
C ALA A 436 -24.45 18.61 -17.92
N ASN A 437 -24.02 17.39 -18.26
CA ASN A 437 -23.70 17.00 -19.65
C ASN A 437 -24.02 15.52 -20.00
N SER A 438 -24.75 14.80 -19.15
CA SER A 438 -25.19 13.41 -19.36
C SER A 438 -26.56 13.17 -18.72
N SER A 439 -27.08 11.94 -18.77
CA SER A 439 -28.28 11.55 -18.01
C SER A 439 -27.99 11.15 -16.56
N LEU A 440 -26.72 11.21 -16.12
CA LEU A 440 -26.36 10.96 -14.72
C LEU A 440 -26.96 12.04 -13.80
N GLN A 441 -27.21 11.65 -12.56
CA GLN A 441 -27.92 12.45 -11.57
C GLN A 441 -27.19 12.38 -10.23
N ARG A 442 -27.41 13.39 -9.40
CA ARG A 442 -26.92 13.42 -8.02
C ARG A 442 -27.72 12.45 -7.16
N ALA A 443 -27.05 11.80 -6.21
CA ALA A 443 -27.70 10.90 -5.26
C ALA A 443 -28.74 11.65 -4.38
N LEU A 444 -29.84 10.99 -4.01
CA LEU A 444 -30.91 11.61 -3.24
C LEU A 444 -30.42 12.13 -1.89
N GLY A 445 -30.50 13.46 -1.71
CA GLY A 445 -30.06 14.15 -0.49
C GLY A 445 -28.55 14.40 -0.39
N ASP A 446 -27.80 14.18 -1.47
CA ASP A 446 -26.34 14.27 -1.52
C ASP A 446 -25.90 15.07 -2.76
N PRO A 447 -24.87 15.94 -2.70
CA PRO A 447 -24.42 16.69 -3.87
C PRO A 447 -23.73 15.82 -4.94
N ARG A 448 -23.28 14.61 -4.63
CA ARG A 448 -22.41 13.76 -5.48
C ARG A 448 -23.15 13.00 -6.57
N VAL A 449 -22.49 12.86 -7.73
CA VAL A 449 -22.87 11.92 -8.80
C VAL A 449 -22.06 10.65 -8.60
N ARG A 450 -22.71 9.59 -8.14
CA ARG A 450 -22.03 8.33 -7.79
C ARG A 450 -22.13 7.34 -8.94
N VAL A 451 -21.00 6.84 -9.43
CA VAL A 451 -20.91 5.75 -10.41
C VAL A 451 -20.09 4.61 -9.83
N SER A 452 -20.63 3.39 -9.81
CA SER A 452 -20.01 2.24 -9.11
C SER A 452 -20.05 0.89 -9.85
N GLY A 453 -20.60 0.84 -11.06
CA GLY A 453 -20.58 -0.32 -11.94
C GLY A 453 -20.77 0.11 -13.39
N LEU A 454 -20.17 -0.65 -14.30
CA LEU A 454 -20.18 -0.41 -15.74
C LEU A 454 -20.36 -1.75 -16.49
N ALA A 455 -21.21 -1.76 -17.51
CA ALA A 455 -21.36 -2.90 -18.41
C ALA A 455 -21.61 -2.44 -19.85
N LEU A 456 -21.21 -3.25 -20.82
CA LEU A 456 -21.60 -3.10 -22.24
C LEU A 456 -22.65 -4.13 -22.60
N ASP A 457 -23.60 -3.76 -23.45
CA ASP A 457 -24.46 -4.70 -24.17
C ASP A 457 -23.87 -5.10 -25.54
N GLU A 458 -24.55 -5.99 -26.28
CA GLU A 458 -24.09 -6.47 -27.59
C GLU A 458 -24.07 -5.36 -28.67
N ASP A 459 -24.90 -4.33 -28.53
CA ASP A 459 -24.96 -3.17 -29.43
C ASP A 459 -23.86 -2.13 -29.14
N GLY A 460 -23.13 -2.29 -28.02
CA GLY A 460 -22.04 -1.41 -27.60
C GLY A 460 -22.51 -0.16 -26.84
N ASN A 461 -23.71 -0.17 -26.27
CA ASN A 461 -24.16 0.86 -25.34
C ASN A 461 -23.52 0.61 -23.97
N LEU A 462 -23.06 1.68 -23.33
CA LEU A 462 -22.51 1.63 -21.98
C LEU A 462 -23.62 1.85 -20.95
N TRP A 463 -23.94 0.80 -20.22
CA TRP A 463 -24.80 0.83 -19.04
C TRP A 463 -23.99 1.21 -17.81
N VAL A 464 -24.53 2.13 -17.02
CA VAL A 464 -23.84 2.80 -15.92
C VAL A 464 -24.73 2.78 -14.69
N SER A 465 -24.26 2.20 -13.58
CA SER A 465 -24.98 2.36 -12.30
C SER A 465 -24.80 3.80 -11.81
N ASN A 466 -25.91 4.44 -11.42
CA ASN A 466 -25.89 5.77 -10.84
C ASN A 466 -26.42 5.70 -9.41
N ASN A 467 -25.57 5.22 -8.50
CA ASN A 467 -25.97 4.77 -7.18
C ASN A 467 -26.73 5.85 -6.39
N SER A 468 -27.89 5.47 -5.85
CA SER A 468 -28.76 6.30 -5.02
C SER A 468 -29.37 7.51 -5.74
N ALA A 469 -29.26 7.62 -7.07
CA ALA A 469 -29.97 8.61 -7.88
C ALA A 469 -31.50 8.38 -7.88
N PRO A 470 -32.32 9.35 -8.34
CA PRO A 470 -33.74 9.14 -8.63
C PRO A 470 -33.97 8.07 -9.71
N GLU A 471 -33.13 8.08 -10.74
CA GLU A 471 -33.10 7.12 -11.85
C GLU A 471 -31.74 6.39 -11.80
N PRO A 472 -31.66 5.23 -11.12
CA PRO A 472 -30.39 4.64 -10.67
C PRO A 472 -29.61 3.89 -11.76
N LEU A 473 -30.15 3.82 -12.97
CA LEU A 473 -29.52 3.19 -14.13
C LEU A 473 -29.49 4.21 -15.27
N SER A 474 -28.30 4.41 -15.84
CA SER A 474 -28.06 5.29 -16.98
C SER A 474 -27.50 4.49 -18.14
N VAL A 475 -27.78 4.91 -19.37
CA VAL A 475 -27.18 4.34 -20.58
C VAL A 475 -26.64 5.45 -21.46
N ARG A 476 -25.41 5.24 -21.96
CA ARG A 476 -24.79 6.02 -23.01
C ARG A 476 -24.75 5.16 -24.27
N GLN A 477 -25.59 5.51 -25.24
CA GLN A 477 -25.66 4.83 -26.52
C GLN A 477 -24.35 4.94 -27.31
N ALA A 478 -24.13 4.03 -28.25
CA ALA A 478 -22.94 4.02 -29.12
C ALA A 478 -22.73 5.33 -29.89
N ASP A 479 -23.81 6.06 -30.22
CA ASP A 479 -23.78 7.37 -30.88
C ASP A 479 -23.50 8.57 -29.94
N GLY A 480 -23.47 8.33 -28.62
CA GLY A 480 -23.25 9.34 -27.58
C GLY A 480 -24.50 9.92 -26.94
N ASN A 481 -25.71 9.51 -27.34
CA ASN A 481 -26.94 9.89 -26.67
C ASN A 481 -27.07 9.24 -25.29
N TRP A 482 -27.76 9.90 -24.36
CA TRP A 482 -27.92 9.46 -22.98
C TRP A 482 -29.39 9.32 -22.60
N ARG A 483 -29.76 8.23 -21.93
CA ARG A 483 -31.05 8.03 -21.23
C ARG A 483 -30.79 7.55 -19.81
N SER A 484 -31.76 7.73 -18.92
CA SER A 484 -31.77 7.22 -17.55
C SER A 484 -33.12 6.55 -17.26
N PHE A 485 -33.13 5.59 -16.34
CA PHE A 485 -34.27 4.74 -16.04
C PHE A 485 -34.56 4.75 -14.55
N ALA A 486 -35.83 4.97 -14.21
CA ALA A 486 -36.36 4.62 -12.91
C ALA A 486 -36.52 3.09 -12.80
N MET A 487 -36.81 2.59 -11.59
CA MET A 487 -37.11 1.17 -11.35
C MET A 487 -38.60 1.01 -10.98
N PRO A 488 -39.54 1.24 -11.93
CA PRO A 488 -40.97 1.30 -11.64
C PRO A 488 -41.48 -0.03 -11.10
N GLY A 489 -42.11 0.00 -9.92
CA GLY A 489 -42.63 -1.19 -9.25
C GLY A 489 -41.65 -1.87 -8.30
N CYS A 490 -40.33 -1.75 -8.51
CA CYS A 490 -39.33 -2.28 -7.58
C CYS A 490 -38.98 -1.28 -6.45
N ASN A 491 -38.99 0.03 -6.74
CA ASN A 491 -38.66 1.11 -5.79
C ASN A 491 -37.24 1.01 -5.19
N GLU A 492 -36.33 0.35 -5.88
CA GLU A 492 -34.91 0.27 -5.51
C GLU A 492 -34.11 1.33 -6.26
N ASN A 493 -33.22 2.02 -5.56
CA ASN A 493 -32.34 3.03 -6.15
C ASN A 493 -30.85 2.89 -5.77
N GLN A 494 -30.51 1.98 -4.87
CA GLN A 494 -29.14 1.73 -4.45
C GLN A 494 -28.44 0.72 -5.37
N VAL A 495 -28.51 0.91 -6.69
CA VAL A 495 -27.78 0.07 -7.66
C VAL A 495 -26.28 0.30 -7.46
N PHE A 496 -25.56 -0.75 -7.08
CA PHE A 496 -24.12 -0.68 -6.83
C PHE A 496 -23.35 -1.06 -8.09
N ASP A 497 -23.49 -2.31 -8.52
CA ASP A 497 -22.77 -2.93 -9.64
C ASP A 497 -23.78 -3.57 -10.63
N LEU A 498 -23.36 -3.83 -11.87
CA LEU A 498 -24.23 -4.42 -12.91
C LEU A 498 -23.48 -5.24 -13.97
N ALA A 499 -24.20 -6.19 -14.57
CA ALA A 499 -23.81 -6.89 -15.78
C ALA A 499 -25.02 -7.08 -16.70
N VAL A 500 -24.75 -7.32 -17.98
CA VAL A 500 -25.75 -7.62 -19.01
C VAL A 500 -25.64 -9.10 -19.37
N ASP A 501 -26.78 -9.80 -19.46
CA ASP A 501 -26.83 -11.19 -19.92
C ASP A 501 -26.99 -11.32 -21.45
N ASP A 502 -27.00 -12.55 -21.96
CA ASP A 502 -27.13 -12.84 -23.40
C ASP A 502 -28.55 -12.58 -23.97
N GLN A 503 -29.49 -12.14 -23.12
CA GLN A 503 -30.82 -11.66 -23.53
C GLN A 503 -30.89 -10.12 -23.51
N GLY A 504 -29.80 -9.45 -23.11
CA GLY A 504 -29.76 -8.00 -22.92
C GLY A 504 -30.28 -7.54 -21.56
N TYR A 505 -30.67 -8.42 -20.64
CA TYR A 505 -31.21 -8.01 -19.34
C TYR A 505 -30.11 -7.50 -18.41
N LYS A 506 -30.40 -6.42 -17.69
CA LYS A 506 -29.49 -5.82 -16.70
C LYS A 506 -29.70 -6.50 -15.35
N TRP A 507 -28.68 -7.22 -14.88
CA TRP A 507 -28.61 -7.78 -13.54
C TRP A 507 -27.78 -6.86 -12.67
N MET A 508 -28.31 -6.47 -11.51
CA MET A 508 -27.77 -5.40 -10.68
C MET A 508 -27.62 -5.82 -9.21
N VAL A 509 -26.46 -5.53 -8.62
CA VAL A 509 -26.22 -5.65 -7.17
C VAL A 509 -26.89 -4.47 -6.47
N LEU A 510 -27.60 -4.74 -5.38
CA LEU A 510 -28.19 -3.68 -4.55
C LEU A 510 -27.35 -3.43 -3.30
N GLY A 511 -27.09 -2.15 -3.00
CA GLY A 511 -26.41 -1.70 -1.78
C GLY A 511 -27.28 -1.70 -0.52
N SER A 512 -28.52 -2.21 -0.61
CA SER A 512 -29.43 -2.38 0.52
C SER A 512 -29.43 -3.83 1.00
N SER A 513 -29.40 -4.08 2.31
CA SER A 513 -29.53 -5.44 2.86
C SER A 513 -30.97 -5.99 2.81
N SER A 514 -31.96 -5.23 2.33
CA SER A 514 -33.35 -5.70 2.16
C SER A 514 -33.56 -6.57 0.92
N ALA A 515 -32.68 -6.47 -0.07
CA ALA A 515 -32.78 -7.12 -1.37
C ALA A 515 -31.39 -7.42 -1.92
N GLY A 516 -31.21 -8.54 -2.63
CA GLY A 516 -29.89 -8.95 -3.12
C GLY A 516 -29.60 -8.49 -4.54
N VAL A 517 -30.46 -8.92 -5.48
CA VAL A 517 -30.25 -8.70 -6.91
C VAL A 517 -31.50 -8.10 -7.54
N LEU A 518 -31.33 -7.07 -8.36
CA LEU A 518 -32.37 -6.48 -9.20
C LEU A 518 -32.14 -6.90 -10.65
N LEU A 519 -33.19 -7.40 -11.29
CA LEU A 519 -33.25 -7.64 -12.73
C LEU A 519 -34.05 -6.51 -13.37
N PHE A 520 -33.56 -5.98 -14.50
CA PHE A 520 -34.21 -4.94 -15.27
C PHE A 520 -34.15 -5.22 -16.78
N ASP A 521 -35.22 -4.86 -17.46
CA ASP A 521 -35.43 -4.94 -18.91
C ASP A 521 -36.12 -3.66 -19.33
N GLU A 522 -35.53 -2.94 -20.27
CA GLU A 522 -35.99 -1.66 -20.81
C GLU A 522 -36.98 -1.81 -21.97
N GLY A 523 -37.17 -3.02 -22.51
CA GLY A 523 -37.99 -3.24 -23.70
C GLY A 523 -37.48 -2.42 -24.90
N GLU A 524 -38.33 -1.56 -25.46
CA GLU A 524 -37.91 -0.57 -26.46
C GLU A 524 -37.27 0.65 -25.78
N LEU A 525 -35.96 0.89 -26.04
CA LEU A 525 -35.13 1.95 -25.42
C LEU A 525 -35.72 3.39 -25.44
N ASP A 526 -36.74 3.67 -26.25
CA ASP A 526 -37.44 4.97 -26.33
C ASP A 526 -38.86 4.98 -25.71
N ASP A 527 -39.43 3.83 -25.34
CA ASP A 527 -40.70 3.72 -24.60
C ASP A 527 -40.39 3.50 -23.09
N PRO A 528 -41.08 4.17 -22.14
CA PRO A 528 -40.98 3.89 -20.70
C PRO A 528 -42.17 3.07 -20.16
N ASN A 529 -43.07 2.59 -21.03
CA ASN A 529 -44.29 1.87 -20.60
C ASN A 529 -44.14 0.34 -20.60
N ASP A 530 -43.07 -0.17 -21.20
CA ASP A 530 -42.69 -1.59 -21.26
C ASP A 530 -41.47 -1.93 -20.39
N ASP A 531 -40.82 -0.95 -19.74
CA ASP A 531 -39.84 -1.14 -18.66
C ASP A 531 -40.34 -2.18 -17.62
N ARG A 532 -39.55 -3.23 -17.36
CA ARG A 532 -39.85 -4.31 -16.40
C ARG A 532 -38.72 -4.46 -15.39
N CYS A 533 -39.08 -4.75 -14.14
CA CYS A 533 -38.10 -5.05 -13.10
C CYS A 533 -38.55 -6.20 -12.19
N ARG A 534 -37.59 -6.90 -11.58
CA ARG A 534 -37.82 -7.98 -10.60
C ARG A 534 -36.73 -8.00 -9.54
N VAL A 535 -37.09 -8.17 -8.28
CA VAL A 535 -36.15 -8.27 -7.16
C VAL A 535 -36.01 -9.72 -6.66
N PHE A 536 -34.77 -10.19 -6.54
CA PHE A 536 -34.40 -11.43 -5.87
C PHE A 536 -33.89 -11.15 -4.45
N THR A 537 -34.38 -11.97 -3.52
CA THR A 537 -34.10 -11.92 -2.07
C THR A 537 -33.94 -13.34 -1.55
N SER A 538 -33.36 -13.52 -0.36
CA SER A 538 -33.31 -14.82 0.32
C SER A 538 -34.68 -15.43 0.65
N ASN A 539 -35.77 -14.66 0.56
CA ASN A 539 -37.14 -15.15 0.80
C ASN A 539 -37.86 -15.66 -0.45
N ASN A 540 -37.43 -15.27 -1.66
CA ASN A 540 -38.10 -15.64 -2.92
C ASN A 540 -37.19 -16.38 -3.92
N SER A 541 -35.89 -16.48 -3.65
CA SER A 541 -34.87 -17.14 -4.48
C SER A 541 -34.08 -18.16 -3.65
N GLU A 542 -33.00 -18.72 -4.20
CA GLU A 542 -32.02 -19.58 -3.49
C GLU A 542 -30.79 -18.78 -3.00
N LEU A 543 -30.87 -17.43 -2.99
CA LEU A 543 -29.93 -16.57 -2.27
C LEU A 543 -29.88 -16.95 -0.79
N ALA A 544 -28.71 -17.35 -0.29
CA ALA A 544 -28.50 -17.62 1.14
C ALA A 544 -28.66 -16.32 1.97
N THR A 545 -28.20 -15.20 1.42
CA THR A 545 -28.19 -13.88 2.03
C THR A 545 -28.55 -12.81 0.99
N ASN A 546 -29.08 -11.67 1.46
CA ASN A 546 -29.26 -10.48 0.62
C ASN A 546 -27.95 -9.70 0.43
N ASN A 547 -26.90 -9.99 1.20
CA ASN A 547 -25.61 -9.31 1.07
C ASN A 547 -24.86 -9.84 -0.16
N VAL A 548 -25.18 -9.26 -1.31
CA VAL A 548 -24.53 -9.51 -2.60
C VAL A 548 -23.39 -8.50 -2.78
N ASN A 549 -22.23 -8.97 -3.20
CA ASN A 549 -21.03 -8.14 -3.35
C ASN A 549 -20.66 -7.90 -4.83
N CYS A 550 -20.92 -8.89 -5.70
CA CYS A 550 -20.55 -8.86 -7.11
C CYS A 550 -21.45 -9.79 -7.93
N LEU A 551 -21.45 -9.60 -9.25
CA LEU A 551 -22.02 -10.53 -10.20
C LEU A 551 -21.21 -10.58 -11.49
N ALA A 552 -21.35 -11.65 -12.26
CA ALA A 552 -20.70 -11.82 -13.56
C ALA A 552 -21.57 -12.65 -14.50
N ALA A 553 -21.78 -12.15 -15.72
CA ALA A 553 -22.34 -12.95 -16.81
C ALA A 553 -21.27 -13.89 -17.37
N ASP A 554 -21.64 -15.13 -17.65
CA ASP A 554 -20.75 -16.11 -18.26
C ASP A 554 -21.02 -16.33 -19.76
N LEU A 555 -20.13 -17.05 -20.45
CA LEU A 555 -20.19 -17.22 -21.91
C LEU A 555 -21.38 -18.09 -22.40
N GLU A 556 -22.26 -18.50 -21.48
CA GLU A 556 -23.48 -19.27 -21.72
C GLU A 556 -24.73 -18.50 -21.22
N GLY A 557 -24.60 -17.20 -20.92
CA GLY A 557 -25.70 -16.34 -20.46
C GLY A 557 -26.08 -16.51 -18.99
N ASN A 558 -25.36 -17.35 -18.22
CA ASN A 558 -25.69 -17.57 -16.81
C ASN A 558 -25.09 -16.48 -15.93
N ILE A 559 -25.87 -15.97 -14.97
CA ILE A 559 -25.38 -14.97 -14.02
C ILE A 559 -24.87 -15.64 -12.74
N TRP A 560 -23.59 -15.46 -12.48
CA TRP A 560 -22.92 -15.87 -11.25
C TRP A 560 -22.98 -14.73 -10.24
N VAL A 561 -23.46 -15.00 -9.03
CA VAL A 561 -23.69 -13.99 -7.98
C VAL A 561 -22.84 -14.35 -6.77
N GLY A 562 -21.91 -13.47 -6.42
CA GLY A 562 -21.04 -13.60 -5.25
C GLY A 562 -21.66 -12.89 -4.04
N THR A 563 -21.78 -13.61 -2.93
CA THR A 563 -22.44 -13.12 -1.71
C THR A 563 -21.53 -13.25 -0.48
N SER A 564 -21.99 -12.75 0.67
CA SER A 564 -21.29 -13.00 1.94
C SER A 564 -21.36 -14.45 2.44
N GLU A 565 -22.07 -15.34 1.75
CA GLU A 565 -22.30 -16.76 2.12
C GLU A 565 -22.15 -17.69 0.88
N GLY A 566 -21.13 -17.44 0.07
CA GLY A 566 -20.80 -18.20 -1.14
C GLY A 566 -21.51 -17.73 -2.42
N ILE A 567 -21.72 -18.68 -3.35
CA ILE A 567 -22.17 -18.40 -4.73
C ILE A 567 -23.58 -18.92 -5.02
N ILE A 568 -24.36 -18.12 -5.75
CA ILE A 568 -25.61 -18.52 -6.43
C ILE A 568 -25.43 -18.33 -7.94
N ILE A 569 -26.06 -19.18 -8.75
CA ILE A 569 -26.04 -19.09 -10.22
C ILE A 569 -27.46 -19.04 -10.75
N PHE A 570 -27.78 -18.06 -11.60
CA PHE A 570 -29.06 -17.93 -12.29
C PHE A 570 -28.92 -18.46 -13.72
N GLU A 571 -29.49 -19.64 -13.96
CA GLU A 571 -29.48 -20.37 -15.24
C GLU A 571 -30.85 -20.25 -15.92
N CYS A 572 -31.36 -19.02 -16.06
CA CYS A 572 -32.76 -18.76 -16.40
C CYS A 572 -32.99 -18.35 -17.87
N GLY A 573 -31.97 -17.77 -18.53
CA GLY A 573 -32.10 -17.14 -19.85
C GLY A 573 -33.32 -16.20 -19.93
N GLY A 574 -34.01 -16.22 -21.07
CA GLY A 574 -35.24 -15.42 -21.30
C GLY A 574 -36.40 -15.66 -20.31
N SER A 575 -36.32 -16.66 -19.42
CA SER A 575 -37.29 -16.87 -18.32
C SER A 575 -36.88 -16.21 -17.00
N ALA A 576 -35.91 -15.29 -17.01
CA ALA A 576 -35.43 -14.57 -15.81
C ALA A 576 -36.54 -13.81 -15.04
N PHE A 577 -37.61 -13.38 -15.70
CA PHE A 577 -38.76 -12.74 -15.06
C PHE A 577 -39.79 -13.73 -14.47
N GLU A 578 -39.75 -15.02 -14.83
CA GLU A 578 -40.74 -16.02 -14.42
C GLU A 578 -40.49 -16.53 -12.99
N PRO A 579 -41.53 -16.75 -12.15
CA PRO A 579 -41.36 -17.14 -10.74
C PRO A 579 -40.46 -18.35 -10.47
N GLU A 580 -40.38 -19.28 -11.41
CA GLU A 580 -39.55 -20.48 -11.39
C GLU A 580 -38.05 -20.17 -11.44
N CYS A 581 -37.64 -19.04 -12.05
CA CYS A 581 -36.28 -18.55 -11.95
C CYS A 581 -36.01 -18.13 -10.50
N ARG A 582 -35.22 -18.93 -9.79
CA ARG A 582 -34.85 -18.72 -8.38
C ARG A 582 -33.34 -18.84 -8.12
N GLY A 583 -32.55 -19.14 -9.15
CA GLY A 583 -31.13 -19.48 -9.04
C GLY A 583 -30.89 -20.87 -8.44
N SER A 584 -29.64 -21.32 -8.44
CA SER A 584 -29.20 -22.58 -7.83
C SER A 584 -27.88 -22.40 -7.07
N ARG A 585 -27.72 -23.13 -5.94
CA ARG A 585 -26.44 -23.28 -5.24
C ARG A 585 -25.79 -24.60 -5.67
N ARG A 586 -24.50 -24.58 -6.00
CA ARG A 586 -23.75 -25.79 -6.37
C ARG A 586 -23.25 -26.54 -5.13
N ILE A 587 -23.30 -27.87 -5.17
CA ILE A 587 -22.74 -28.73 -4.12
C ILE A 587 -21.36 -29.23 -4.58
N VAL A 588 -20.37 -29.15 -3.70
CA VAL A 588 -19.00 -29.64 -3.88
C VAL A 588 -18.59 -30.54 -2.71
N GLU A 589 -17.54 -31.34 -2.88
CA GLU A 589 -16.99 -32.16 -1.81
C GLU A 589 -15.94 -31.38 -1.01
N VAL A 590 -16.16 -31.24 0.30
CA VAL A 590 -15.23 -30.63 1.26
C VAL A 590 -15.04 -31.63 2.40
N ASP A 591 -13.79 -32.02 2.66
CA ASP A 591 -13.41 -33.02 3.68
C ASP A 591 -14.21 -34.35 3.64
N GLY A 592 -14.66 -34.75 2.44
CA GLY A 592 -15.47 -35.96 2.23
C GLY A 592 -16.97 -35.79 2.46
N PHE A 593 -17.45 -34.56 2.66
CA PHE A 593 -18.87 -34.22 2.82
C PHE A 593 -19.33 -33.28 1.69
N GLY A 594 -20.60 -33.39 1.31
CA GLY A 594 -21.22 -32.42 0.40
C GLY A 594 -21.51 -31.10 1.12
N ALA A 595 -20.93 -30.01 0.65
CA ALA A 595 -21.14 -28.65 1.13
C ALA A 595 -21.50 -27.72 -0.04
N PHE A 596 -22.12 -26.57 0.22
CA PHE A 596 -22.35 -25.59 -0.85
C PHE A 596 -21.06 -24.86 -1.24
N LEU A 597 -20.91 -24.54 -2.52
CA LEU A 597 -19.72 -23.90 -3.08
C LEU A 597 -19.44 -22.57 -2.37
N LEU A 598 -18.29 -22.52 -1.69
CA LEU A 598 -17.78 -21.35 -0.95
C LEU A 598 -18.71 -20.84 0.16
N GLU A 599 -19.54 -21.71 0.75
CA GLU A 599 -20.53 -21.34 1.78
C GLU A 599 -19.99 -20.57 2.98
N THR A 600 -18.72 -20.81 3.37
CA THR A 600 -18.06 -20.10 4.48
C THR A 600 -17.29 -18.84 4.06
N GLU A 601 -17.24 -18.54 2.77
CA GLU A 601 -16.40 -17.46 2.22
C GLU A 601 -17.24 -16.26 1.78
N GLU A 602 -16.74 -15.08 2.13
CA GLU A 602 -17.28 -13.80 1.68
C GLU A 602 -16.71 -13.50 0.28
N VAL A 603 -17.46 -13.86 -0.76
CA VAL A 603 -17.05 -13.69 -2.17
C VAL A 603 -17.09 -12.21 -2.52
N GLN A 604 -15.97 -11.65 -2.99
CA GLN A 604 -15.83 -10.22 -3.29
C GLN A 604 -15.92 -9.92 -4.79
N THR A 605 -15.41 -10.81 -5.64
CA THR A 605 -15.38 -10.63 -7.11
C THR A 605 -15.41 -11.98 -7.83
N ILE A 606 -15.97 -11.99 -9.04
CA ILE A 606 -15.99 -13.15 -9.95
C ILE A 606 -15.57 -12.67 -11.34
N ALA A 607 -14.58 -13.31 -11.94
CA ALA A 607 -14.17 -13.08 -13.32
C ALA A 607 -14.35 -14.34 -14.17
N VAL A 608 -14.84 -14.19 -15.41
CA VAL A 608 -15.02 -15.28 -16.37
C VAL A 608 -13.92 -15.20 -17.43
N ASP A 609 -13.19 -16.30 -17.66
CA ASP A 609 -12.17 -16.35 -18.70
C ASP A 609 -12.68 -16.88 -20.05
N GLY A 610 -11.89 -16.71 -21.10
CA GLY A 610 -12.22 -17.15 -22.47
C GLY A 610 -12.39 -18.66 -22.67
N ALA A 611 -12.25 -19.49 -21.63
CA ALA A 611 -12.60 -20.91 -21.62
C ALA A 611 -13.86 -21.19 -20.75
N ASN A 612 -14.65 -20.15 -20.47
CA ASN A 612 -15.81 -20.12 -19.57
C ASN A 612 -15.52 -20.60 -18.13
N ARG A 613 -14.27 -20.50 -17.66
CA ARG A 613 -13.91 -20.83 -16.27
C ARG A 613 -14.09 -19.61 -15.37
N LYS A 614 -14.42 -19.85 -14.11
CA LYS A 614 -14.75 -18.82 -13.13
C LYS A 614 -13.63 -18.70 -12.12
N TRP A 615 -13.08 -17.50 -12.00
CA TRP A 615 -12.08 -17.10 -11.02
C TRP A 615 -12.79 -16.31 -9.94
N VAL A 616 -12.67 -16.75 -8.69
CA VAL A 616 -13.42 -16.18 -7.56
C VAL A 616 -12.43 -15.60 -6.58
N GLY A 617 -12.52 -14.30 -6.30
CA GLY A 617 -11.77 -13.65 -5.25
C GLY A 617 -12.60 -13.58 -3.97
N THR A 618 -12.05 -14.05 -2.86
CA THR A 618 -12.69 -14.01 -1.54
C THR A 618 -11.92 -13.09 -0.60
N LYS A 619 -12.53 -12.77 0.55
CA LYS A 619 -11.86 -12.04 1.64
C LYS A 619 -10.62 -12.74 2.22
N ASN A 620 -10.49 -14.05 2.00
CA ASN A 620 -9.40 -14.87 2.54
C ASN A 620 -8.36 -15.29 1.47
N GLY A 621 -8.63 -15.06 0.18
CA GLY A 621 -7.79 -15.46 -0.96
C GLY A 621 -8.54 -15.46 -2.29
#